data_AF-A0A956QEQ6-F1
#
_entry.id   AF-A0A956QEQ6-F1
#
_cell.length_a   1.000
_cell.length_b   1.000
_cell.length_c   1.000
_cell.angle_alpha   90.00
_cell.angle_beta   90.00
_cell.angle_gamma   90.00
#
_symmetry.space_group_name_H-M   'P 1'
#
loop_
_entity.id
_entity.type
_entity.pdbx_description
1 polymer ?
#
loop_
_entity_poly.entity_id
_entity_poly.type
_entity_poly.pdbx_seq_one_letter_code
_entity_poly.pdbx_strand_id
1 'polypeptide(L)'
;MGSRPCRMSQEKIVDYYTDGRPLFEWEEMRQRFILGSQTKILNYCEPCFLSVFGGLEGCKGEIENLDILFRAMAEQAPQSPWNEVPQDGTPIFPDQLRELAVQLELLRVTLHQSEWPIAQPRYDGQAVREQLADGPGRRQFYVWDGEGPPSIIAHNDGYQIYFSKHGLLVKPTYSDPIPHTFVKVWREHRGTFGLSSSGETVNFPISRGRYPMWGFENVPGAELVVEVIPSDEAFADVVDILDVFVSLANQFDTGITIRALGR
;
A
#
# COMPACT_ATOMS: atom_id res chain seq x y z
N MET A 1 16.64 -17.04 7.32
CA MET A 1 17.01 -16.60 8.69
C MET A 1 18.16 -15.60 8.58
N GLY A 2 17.85 -14.31 8.47
CA GLY A 2 18.86 -13.25 8.28
C GLY A 2 19.44 -12.80 9.62
N SER A 3 20.76 -12.86 9.75
CA SER A 3 21.48 -12.34 10.93
C SER A 3 21.32 -10.83 11.02
N ARG A 4 20.81 -10.33 12.16
CA ARG A 4 20.82 -8.91 12.52
C ARG A 4 22.28 -8.41 12.56
N PRO A 5 22.74 -7.59 11.60
CA PRO A 5 24.16 -7.19 11.51
C PRO A 5 24.64 -6.42 12.74
N CYS A 6 23.72 -5.70 13.42
CA CYS A 6 23.99 -4.89 14.60
C CYS A 6 23.90 -5.64 15.93
N ARG A 7 23.51 -6.93 15.94
CA ARG A 7 23.24 -7.70 17.17
C ARG A 7 24.44 -7.72 18.13
N MET A 8 25.63 -7.96 17.60
CA MET A 8 26.83 -8.04 18.43
C MET A 8 27.11 -6.74 19.18
N SER A 9 26.99 -5.58 18.53
CA SER A 9 27.25 -4.29 19.17
C SER A 9 26.10 -3.79 20.04
N GLN A 10 24.88 -4.32 19.85
CA GLN A 10 23.75 -4.10 20.75
C GLN A 10 23.87 -4.90 22.05
N GLU A 11 24.44 -6.10 21.98
CA GLU A 11 24.52 -7.02 23.13
C GLU A 11 25.86 -6.95 23.87
N LYS A 12 26.89 -6.33 23.27
CA LYS A 12 28.23 -6.22 23.89
C LYS A 12 28.33 -5.00 24.81
N ILE A 13 28.59 -5.26 26.07
CA ILE A 13 28.90 -4.25 27.09
C ILE A 13 30.40 -3.91 26.98
N VAL A 14 30.72 -2.62 26.86
CA VAL A 14 32.10 -2.12 26.74
C VAL A 14 32.58 -1.43 28.00
N ASP A 15 31.67 -0.88 28.79
CA ASP A 15 31.99 -0.26 30.08
C ASP A 15 30.74 -0.23 30.99
N TYR A 16 30.85 0.40 32.15
CA TYR A 16 29.72 0.73 33.02
C TYR A 16 29.78 2.21 33.38
N TYR A 17 28.62 2.86 33.40
CA TYR A 17 28.47 4.21 33.93
C TYR A 17 28.76 4.24 35.44
N THR A 18 29.01 5.42 35.98
CA THR A 18 29.27 5.63 37.41
C THR A 18 28.11 5.21 38.32
N ASP A 19 26.90 5.11 37.76
CA ASP A 19 25.69 4.62 38.43
C ASP A 19 25.51 3.09 38.32
N GLY A 20 26.47 2.38 37.72
CA GLY A 20 26.47 0.94 37.57
C GLY A 20 25.66 0.42 36.37
N ARG A 21 25.08 1.28 35.54
CA ARG A 21 24.41 0.84 34.31
C ARG A 21 25.43 0.40 33.26
N PRO A 22 25.20 -0.72 32.55
CA PRO A 22 26.10 -1.14 31.48
C PRO A 22 26.07 -0.14 30.32
N LEU A 23 27.25 0.28 29.87
CA LEU A 23 27.46 1.03 28.63
C LEU A 23 27.69 0.01 27.51
N PHE A 24 26.79 -0.02 26.53
CA PHE A 24 26.90 -0.93 25.39
C PHE A 24 27.77 -0.34 24.27
N GLU A 25 28.39 -1.20 23.47
CA GLU A 25 29.32 -0.79 22.39
C GLU A 25 28.67 0.22 21.42
N TRP A 26 27.37 0.07 21.13
CA TRP A 26 26.64 1.01 20.30
C TRP A 26 26.49 2.41 20.92
N GLU A 27 26.34 2.51 22.25
CA GLU A 27 26.24 3.80 22.96
C GLU A 27 27.59 4.54 22.96
N GLU A 28 28.68 3.80 23.13
CA GLU A 28 30.03 4.35 23.03
C GLU A 28 30.31 4.88 21.61
N MET A 29 29.96 4.09 20.59
CA MET A 29 30.07 4.53 19.19
C MET A 29 29.20 5.76 18.91
N ARG A 30 28.00 5.85 19.51
CA ARG A 30 27.11 7.02 19.41
C ARG A 30 27.76 8.28 19.94
N GLN A 31 28.32 8.20 21.14
CA GLN A 31 28.98 9.34 21.77
C GLN A 31 30.20 9.79 20.96
N ARG A 32 30.98 8.85 20.42
CA ARG A 32 32.12 9.15 19.53
C ARG A 32 31.71 9.77 18.20
N PHE A 33 30.56 9.37 17.64
CA PHE A 33 30.01 10.02 16.46
C PHE A 33 29.59 11.46 16.74
N ILE A 34 28.83 11.68 17.83
CA ILE A 34 28.34 13.02 18.23
C ILE A 34 29.51 13.98 18.52
N LEU A 35 30.56 13.49 19.17
CA LEU A 35 31.69 14.32 19.62
C LEU A 35 32.83 14.46 18.60
N GLY A 36 32.91 13.58 17.60
CA GLY A 36 34.09 13.48 16.72
C GLY A 36 33.82 13.11 15.27
N SER A 37 32.56 13.12 14.81
CA SER A 37 32.16 12.84 13.42
C SER A 37 32.65 11.49 12.87
N GLN A 38 32.83 10.48 13.74
CA GLN A 38 33.28 9.15 13.32
C GLN A 38 32.17 8.36 12.61
N THR A 39 32.21 8.33 11.27
CA THR A 39 31.15 7.78 10.40
C THR A 39 31.05 6.24 10.38
N LYS A 40 31.94 5.52 11.08
CA LYS A 40 31.93 4.04 11.11
C LYS A 40 30.59 3.47 11.56
N ILE A 41 29.85 4.20 12.40
CA ILE A 41 28.54 3.79 12.92
C ILE A 41 27.43 3.75 11.86
N LEU A 42 27.52 4.59 10.83
CA LEU A 42 26.54 4.65 9.74
C LEU A 42 26.53 3.32 8.97
N ASN A 43 27.71 2.75 8.74
CA ASN A 43 27.86 1.46 8.07
C ASN A 43 27.26 0.27 8.86
N TYR A 44 27.00 0.42 10.16
CA TYR A 44 26.43 -0.63 11.02
C TYR A 44 24.92 -0.46 11.27
N CYS A 45 24.43 0.78 11.28
CA CYS A 45 23.07 1.12 11.70
C CYS A 45 22.12 1.54 10.57
N GLU A 46 22.65 1.99 9.42
CA GLU A 46 21.87 2.32 8.22
C GLU A 46 21.08 1.12 7.64
N PRO A 47 21.57 -0.14 7.69
CA PRO A 47 20.80 -1.30 7.24
C PRO A 47 19.82 -1.85 8.29
N CYS A 48 19.73 -1.25 9.48
CA CYS A 48 18.87 -1.73 10.54
C CYS A 48 17.50 -1.04 10.49
N PHE A 49 16.44 -1.83 10.28
CA PHE A 49 15.02 -1.40 10.39
C PHE A 49 14.65 -0.77 11.75
N LEU A 50 15.55 -0.81 12.74
CA LEU A 50 15.41 -0.23 14.07
C LEU A 50 16.58 0.74 14.34
N SER A 51 16.93 1.59 13.39
CA SER A 51 18.02 2.56 13.55
C SER A 51 17.73 3.51 14.73
N VAL A 52 18.38 3.26 15.86
CA VAL A 52 18.35 4.04 17.12
C VAL A 52 19.13 5.36 17.01
N PHE A 53 19.46 5.78 15.78
CA PHE A 53 20.28 6.94 15.45
C PHE A 53 19.56 8.01 14.63
N GLY A 54 18.28 7.80 14.27
CA GLY A 54 17.41 8.91 13.89
C GLY A 54 17.19 9.85 15.09
N GLY A 55 16.86 11.11 14.85
CA GLY A 55 16.54 12.07 15.91
C GLY A 55 15.25 11.69 16.67
N LEU A 56 14.45 12.66 17.04
CA LEU A 56 13.04 12.48 17.47
C LEU A 56 12.14 11.82 16.38
N GLU A 57 12.73 11.18 15.38
CA GLU A 57 12.11 10.52 14.24
C GLU A 57 11.98 9.04 14.56
N GLY A 58 10.77 8.59 14.88
CA GLY A 58 10.46 7.18 15.15
C GLY A 58 10.35 6.34 13.88
N CYS A 59 9.32 5.48 13.80
CA CYS A 59 9.12 4.58 12.66
C CYS A 59 9.02 5.36 11.34
N LYS A 60 9.83 4.95 10.36
CA LYS A 60 9.85 5.49 9.00
C LYS A 60 9.56 4.38 8.01
N GLY A 61 8.60 4.61 7.12
CA GLY A 61 8.27 3.70 6.04
C GLY A 61 7.61 4.43 4.89
N GLU A 62 7.81 3.90 3.70
CA GLU A 62 7.02 4.28 2.53
C GLU A 62 5.88 3.27 2.42
N ILE A 63 4.65 3.78 2.34
CA ILE A 63 3.45 2.94 2.30
C ILE A 63 2.82 3.09 0.92
N GLU A 64 2.72 1.98 0.18
CA GLU A 64 2.03 1.94 -1.11
C GLU A 64 0.53 2.20 -0.94
N ASN A 65 -0.06 2.94 -1.88
CA ASN A 65 -1.48 3.29 -1.91
C ASN A 65 -1.98 4.07 -0.66
N LEU A 66 -1.07 4.63 0.14
CA LEU A 66 -1.44 5.47 1.28
C LEU A 66 -2.23 6.70 0.85
N ASP A 67 -1.81 7.33 -0.25
CA ASP A 67 -2.51 8.46 -0.84
C ASP A 67 -3.94 8.10 -1.24
N ILE A 68 -4.15 6.89 -1.77
CA ILE A 68 -5.49 6.38 -2.12
C ILE A 68 -6.34 6.20 -0.86
N LEU A 69 -5.80 5.62 0.21
CA LEU A 69 -6.51 5.54 1.50
C LEU A 69 -6.91 6.94 1.98
N PHE A 70 -6.02 7.93 1.96
CA PHE A 70 -6.33 9.29 2.41
C PHE A 70 -7.41 9.96 1.55
N ARG A 71 -7.45 9.71 0.24
CA ARG A 71 -8.55 10.17 -0.61
C ARG A 71 -9.87 9.48 -0.24
N ALA A 72 -9.83 8.18 0.01
CA ALA A 72 -11.00 7.44 0.49
C ALA A 72 -11.48 7.96 1.86
N MET A 73 -10.56 8.27 2.78
CA MET A 73 -10.88 8.90 4.06
C MET A 73 -11.48 10.29 3.89
N ALA A 74 -10.94 11.12 2.99
CA ALA A 74 -11.49 12.44 2.71
C ALA A 74 -12.91 12.37 2.13
N GLU A 75 -13.22 11.33 1.33
CA GLU A 75 -14.57 11.09 0.79
C GLU A 75 -15.53 10.49 1.82
N GLN A 76 -15.08 9.51 2.61
CA GLN A 76 -15.96 8.66 3.45
C GLN A 76 -15.99 9.07 4.92
N ALA A 77 -14.93 9.70 5.42
CA ALA A 77 -14.77 10.14 6.80
C ALA A 77 -14.11 11.54 6.85
N PRO A 78 -14.71 12.58 6.23
CA PRO A 78 -14.08 13.89 6.07
C PRO A 78 -13.68 14.55 7.41
N GLN A 79 -14.39 14.23 8.49
CA GLN A 79 -14.13 14.72 9.85
C GLN A 79 -12.98 13.99 10.57
N SER A 80 -12.37 12.96 9.97
CA SER A 80 -11.31 12.19 10.61
C SER A 80 -10.04 13.06 10.79
N PRO A 81 -9.44 13.11 12.00
CA PRO A 81 -8.16 13.80 12.21
C PRO A 81 -7.02 13.24 11.36
N TRP A 82 -7.17 12.01 10.87
CA TRP A 82 -6.22 11.43 9.90
C TRP A 82 -6.14 12.23 8.60
N ASN A 83 -7.18 12.97 8.20
CA ASN A 83 -7.13 13.82 7.00
C ASN A 83 -6.18 15.03 7.15
N GLU A 84 -5.81 15.39 8.38
CA GLU A 84 -4.88 16.49 8.68
C GLU A 84 -3.43 16.01 8.77
N VAL A 85 -3.20 14.69 8.72
CA VAL A 85 -1.86 14.11 8.82
C VAL A 85 -1.06 14.38 7.54
N PRO A 86 0.12 15.01 7.64
CA PRO A 86 0.95 15.27 6.47
C PRO A 86 1.54 13.97 5.89
N GLN A 87 1.50 13.84 4.56
CA GLN A 87 2.00 12.67 3.82
C GLN A 87 3.39 12.89 3.18
N ASP A 88 4.04 14.02 3.47
CA ASP A 88 5.33 14.43 2.89
C ASP A 88 6.55 13.93 3.68
N GLY A 89 6.31 13.23 4.79
CA GLY A 89 7.34 12.83 5.75
C GLY A 89 7.61 13.88 6.82
N THR A 90 6.70 14.82 7.06
CA THR A 90 6.72 15.66 8.26
C THR A 90 6.47 14.78 9.50
N PRO A 91 7.28 14.93 10.58
CA PRO A 91 7.10 14.13 11.79
C PRO A 91 5.78 14.41 12.51
N ILE A 92 5.14 13.33 12.97
CA ILE A 92 3.99 13.36 13.90
C ILE A 92 4.54 13.08 15.30
N PHE A 93 4.31 14.01 16.24
CA PHE A 93 4.85 13.90 17.59
C PHE A 93 4.03 12.96 18.50
N PRO A 94 4.62 12.40 19.58
CA PRO A 94 3.96 11.43 20.44
C PRO A 94 2.59 11.88 20.97
N ASP A 95 2.45 13.14 21.38
CA ASP A 95 1.17 13.64 21.93
C ASP A 95 0.05 13.61 20.90
N GLN A 96 0.34 13.97 19.64
CA GLN A 96 -0.60 13.89 18.52
C GLN A 96 -0.88 12.43 18.12
N LEU A 97 0.14 11.56 18.20
CA LEU A 97 0.03 10.16 17.84
C LEU A 97 -0.95 9.38 18.75
N ARG A 98 -1.01 9.70 20.04
CA ARG A 98 -1.94 9.06 20.98
C ARG A 98 -3.39 9.32 20.60
N GLU A 99 -3.70 10.53 20.13
CA GLU A 99 -5.04 10.86 19.62
C GLU A 99 -5.34 10.10 18.33
N LEU A 100 -4.40 10.09 17.38
CA LEU A 100 -4.55 9.38 16.11
C LEU A 100 -4.75 7.87 16.28
N ALA A 101 -4.14 7.27 17.32
CA ALA A 101 -4.33 5.85 17.65
C ALA A 101 -5.78 5.52 17.98
N VAL A 102 -6.43 6.33 18.81
CA VAL A 102 -7.86 6.15 19.14
C VAL A 102 -8.72 6.35 17.89
N GLN A 103 -8.36 7.31 17.04
CA GLN A 103 -9.10 7.59 15.80
C GLN A 103 -8.93 6.48 14.76
N LEU A 104 -7.81 5.75 14.76
CA LEU A 104 -7.58 4.66 13.81
C LEU A 104 -8.58 3.51 14.01
N GLU A 105 -8.93 3.20 15.27
CA GLU A 105 -9.96 2.20 15.58
C GLU A 105 -11.35 2.64 15.10
N LEU A 106 -11.70 3.92 15.31
CA LEU A 106 -12.96 4.49 14.82
C LEU A 106 -13.02 4.54 13.29
N LEU A 107 -11.88 4.79 12.65
CA LEU A 107 -11.75 4.77 11.21
C LEU A 107 -12.05 3.37 10.65
N ARG A 108 -11.52 2.30 11.26
CA ARG A 108 -11.84 0.92 10.83
C ARG A 108 -13.34 0.65 10.83
N VAL A 109 -14.06 1.08 11.87
CA VAL A 109 -15.53 0.95 11.92
C VAL A 109 -16.21 1.72 10.80
N THR A 110 -15.73 2.93 10.50
CA THR A 110 -16.29 3.77 9.44
C THR A 110 -16.05 3.15 8.06
N LEU A 111 -14.82 2.67 7.81
CA LEU A 111 -14.43 2.01 6.56
C LEU A 111 -15.18 0.68 6.35
N HIS A 112 -15.50 -0.04 7.42
CA HIS A 112 -16.31 -1.25 7.34
C HIS A 112 -17.77 -0.97 6.90
N GLN A 113 -18.28 0.23 7.19
CA GLN A 113 -19.64 0.64 6.83
C GLN A 113 -19.73 1.30 5.46
N SER A 114 -18.60 1.58 4.83
CA SER A 114 -18.51 2.19 3.50
C SER A 114 -18.01 1.19 2.47
N GLU A 115 -18.29 1.47 1.21
CA GLU A 115 -17.91 0.62 0.09
C GLU A 115 -16.89 1.34 -0.80
N TRP A 116 -15.94 0.59 -1.35
CA TRP A 116 -14.96 1.07 -2.30
C TRP A 116 -14.94 0.23 -3.59
N PRO A 117 -14.92 0.87 -4.77
CA PRO A 117 -14.82 0.16 -6.04
C PRO A 117 -13.45 -0.50 -6.23
N ILE A 118 -13.47 -1.74 -6.70
CA ILE A 118 -12.29 -2.50 -7.12
C ILE A 118 -12.50 -3.16 -8.49
N ALA A 119 -11.41 -3.44 -9.19
CA ALA A 119 -11.39 -4.36 -10.32
C ALA A 119 -10.75 -5.69 -9.87
N GLN A 120 -11.57 -6.72 -9.76
CA GLN A 120 -11.22 -8.05 -9.26
C GLN A 120 -10.94 -9.02 -10.43
N PRO A 121 -9.69 -9.45 -10.62
CA PRO A 121 -9.38 -10.57 -11.50
C PRO A 121 -10.04 -11.86 -10.98
N ARG A 122 -10.63 -12.64 -11.88
CA ARG A 122 -11.24 -13.94 -11.60
C ARG A 122 -10.77 -14.98 -12.60
N TYR A 123 -10.79 -16.24 -12.19
CA TYR A 123 -10.57 -17.40 -13.04
C TYR A 123 -11.66 -18.44 -12.79
N ASP A 124 -12.36 -18.86 -13.84
CA ASP A 124 -13.50 -19.77 -13.78
C ASP A 124 -14.53 -19.35 -12.71
N GLY A 125 -14.81 -18.04 -12.66
CA GLY A 125 -15.76 -17.41 -11.74
C GLY A 125 -15.24 -17.17 -10.31
N GLN A 126 -14.04 -17.65 -9.97
CA GLN A 126 -13.45 -17.49 -8.63
C GLN A 126 -12.48 -16.31 -8.57
N ALA A 127 -12.54 -15.53 -7.49
CA ALA A 127 -11.60 -14.43 -7.26
C ALA A 127 -10.17 -14.95 -7.12
N VAL A 128 -9.24 -14.30 -7.81
CA VAL A 128 -7.82 -14.60 -7.75
C VAL A 128 -7.29 -14.17 -6.39
N ARG A 129 -6.52 -15.05 -5.77
CA ARG A 129 -5.97 -14.83 -4.43
C ARG A 129 -4.46 -14.98 -4.43
N GLU A 130 -3.79 -14.08 -3.73
CA GLU A 130 -2.40 -14.21 -3.36
C GLU A 130 -2.26 -15.28 -2.27
N GLN A 131 -1.38 -16.26 -2.48
CA GLN A 131 -1.11 -17.27 -1.47
C GLN A 131 -0.23 -16.69 -0.37
N LEU A 132 -0.76 -16.63 0.84
CA LEU A 132 0.00 -16.28 2.03
C LEU A 132 0.62 -17.55 2.63
N ALA A 133 1.83 -17.44 3.20
CA ALA A 133 2.55 -18.57 3.79
C ALA A 133 1.77 -19.25 4.94
N ASP A 134 0.98 -18.46 5.69
CA ASP A 134 0.39 -18.89 6.97
C ASP A 134 -1.14 -18.72 7.06
N GLY A 135 -1.88 -18.71 5.94
CA GLY A 135 -3.34 -18.53 6.01
C GLY A 135 -4.11 -18.56 4.68
N PRO A 136 -5.44 -18.33 4.73
CA PRO A 136 -6.23 -18.19 3.51
C PRO A 136 -5.72 -17.00 2.70
N GLY A 137 -5.49 -17.22 1.40
CA GLY A 137 -4.95 -16.17 0.53
C GLY A 137 -5.82 -14.91 0.46
N ARG A 138 -5.17 -13.75 0.37
CA ARG A 138 -5.83 -12.43 0.20
C ARG A 138 -6.28 -12.26 -1.24
N ARG A 139 -7.38 -11.53 -1.48
CA ARG A 139 -7.80 -11.23 -2.85
C ARG A 139 -6.75 -10.35 -3.51
N GLN A 140 -6.41 -10.65 -4.75
CA GLN A 140 -5.66 -9.74 -5.59
C GLN A 140 -6.65 -8.87 -6.35
N PHE A 141 -6.52 -7.55 -6.31
CA PHE A 141 -7.39 -6.63 -7.04
C PHE A 141 -6.68 -5.32 -7.38
N TYR A 142 -7.29 -4.53 -8.26
CA TYR A 142 -6.90 -3.14 -8.50
C TYR A 142 -7.89 -2.21 -7.80
N VAL A 143 -7.40 -1.36 -6.91
CA VAL A 143 -8.21 -0.39 -6.17
C VAL A 143 -8.45 0.85 -7.02
N TRP A 144 -9.66 1.42 -6.98
CA TRP A 144 -9.90 2.74 -7.58
C TRP A 144 -9.12 3.79 -6.77
N ASP A 145 -8.34 4.61 -7.44
CA ASP A 145 -7.43 5.58 -6.84
C ASP A 145 -8.08 6.84 -6.25
N GLY A 146 -9.41 6.91 -6.27
CA GLY A 146 -10.16 8.07 -5.78
C GLY A 146 -10.08 9.29 -6.71
N GLU A 147 -9.52 9.16 -7.91
CA GLU A 147 -9.39 10.26 -8.87
C GLU A 147 -10.49 10.26 -9.94
N GLY A 148 -10.77 11.47 -10.45
CA GLY A 148 -11.69 11.70 -11.56
C GLY A 148 -11.15 11.21 -12.91
N PRO A 149 -9.87 11.47 -13.25
CA PRO A 149 -9.21 10.80 -14.37
C PRO A 149 -9.06 9.29 -14.09
N PRO A 150 -9.44 8.41 -15.04
CA PRO A 150 -9.19 6.98 -14.91
C PRO A 150 -7.69 6.66 -14.88
N SER A 151 -7.24 5.83 -13.95
CA SER A 151 -5.86 5.34 -13.90
C SER A 151 -5.67 4.07 -14.71
N ILE A 152 -4.47 3.92 -15.27
CA ILE A 152 -4.09 2.70 -15.97
C ILE A 152 -3.81 1.59 -14.95
N ILE A 153 -4.47 0.44 -15.12
CA ILE A 153 -4.28 -0.74 -14.25
C ILE A 153 -3.56 -1.89 -14.96
N ALA A 154 -3.63 -1.92 -16.30
CA ALA A 154 -2.91 -2.89 -17.10
C ALA A 154 -2.71 -2.37 -18.53
N HIS A 155 -1.63 -2.81 -19.18
CA HIS A 155 -1.37 -2.49 -20.57
C HIS A 155 -0.53 -3.55 -21.27
N ASN A 156 -0.59 -3.54 -22.59
CA ASN A 156 0.33 -4.22 -23.49
C ASN A 156 0.47 -3.43 -24.80
N ASP A 157 1.20 -3.98 -25.76
CA ASP A 157 1.46 -3.31 -27.04
C ASP A 157 0.18 -2.92 -27.81
N GLY A 158 -0.92 -3.66 -27.63
CA GLY A 158 -2.17 -3.47 -28.34
C GLY A 158 -3.25 -2.70 -27.58
N TYR A 159 -3.23 -2.73 -26.24
CA TYR A 159 -4.30 -2.23 -25.39
C TYR A 159 -3.82 -1.62 -24.08
N GLN A 160 -4.59 -0.65 -23.59
CA GLN A 160 -4.52 -0.09 -22.24
C GLN A 160 -5.89 -0.28 -21.57
N ILE A 161 -5.87 -0.74 -20.32
CA ILE A 161 -7.05 -0.87 -19.47
C ILE A 161 -6.94 0.17 -18.36
N TYR A 162 -7.95 1.01 -18.29
CA TYR A 162 -8.09 2.02 -17.25
C TYR A 162 -9.21 1.63 -16.30
N PHE A 163 -9.10 2.07 -15.06
CA PHE A 163 -10.13 1.90 -14.05
C PHE A 163 -10.57 3.27 -13.51
N SER A 164 -11.87 3.40 -13.29
CA SER A 164 -12.53 4.60 -12.76
C SER A 164 -13.65 4.18 -11.81
N LYS A 165 -14.20 5.14 -11.06
CA LYS A 165 -15.40 4.92 -10.22
C LYS A 165 -16.57 4.28 -10.97
N HIS A 166 -16.69 4.51 -12.28
CA HIS A 166 -17.80 4.01 -13.10
C HIS A 166 -17.54 2.63 -13.72
N GLY A 167 -16.30 2.15 -13.69
CA GLY A 167 -15.88 0.87 -14.23
C GLY A 167 -14.62 0.95 -15.09
N LEU A 168 -14.45 -0.07 -15.93
CA LEU A 168 -13.27 -0.25 -16.77
C LEU A 168 -13.42 0.50 -18.10
N LEU A 169 -12.34 1.14 -18.56
CA LEU A 169 -12.25 1.65 -19.92
C LEU A 169 -11.15 0.91 -20.66
N VAL A 170 -11.45 0.50 -21.89
CA VAL A 170 -10.51 -0.23 -22.74
C VAL A 170 -10.17 0.62 -23.95
N LYS A 171 -8.87 0.89 -24.12
CA LYS A 171 -8.35 1.71 -25.21
C LYS A 171 -7.35 0.91 -26.04
N PRO A 172 -7.59 0.68 -27.35
CA PRO A 172 -6.56 0.17 -28.24
C PRO A 172 -5.45 1.21 -28.40
N THR A 173 -4.20 0.76 -28.42
CA THR A 173 -3.04 1.66 -28.57
C THR A 173 -3.11 2.40 -29.90
N TYR A 174 -2.91 3.72 -29.89
CA TYR A 174 -3.02 4.62 -31.05
C TYR A 174 -4.41 4.68 -31.70
N SER A 175 -5.46 4.36 -30.96
CA SER A 175 -6.84 4.54 -31.39
C SER A 175 -7.64 5.26 -30.31
N ASP A 176 -8.84 5.71 -30.69
CA ASP A 176 -9.77 6.26 -29.72
C ASP A 176 -10.23 5.17 -28.73
N PRO A 177 -10.52 5.56 -27.47
CA PRO A 177 -11.12 4.64 -26.50
C PRO A 177 -12.39 4.02 -27.05
N ILE A 178 -12.63 2.76 -26.69
CA ILE A 178 -13.90 2.11 -27.01
C ILE A 178 -14.99 2.85 -26.21
N PRO A 179 -16.08 3.33 -26.84
CA PRO A 179 -17.00 4.29 -26.24
C PRO A 179 -17.99 3.63 -25.26
N HIS A 180 -17.48 2.75 -24.41
CA HIS A 180 -18.23 2.03 -23.38
C HIS A 180 -17.40 2.00 -22.10
N THR A 181 -18.11 2.12 -20.97
CA THR A 181 -17.57 1.71 -19.67
C THR A 181 -17.99 0.28 -19.42
N PHE A 182 -17.08 -0.56 -18.96
CA PHE A 182 -17.30 -1.99 -18.78
C PHE A 182 -17.35 -2.36 -17.30
N VAL A 183 -18.36 -3.16 -16.92
CA VAL A 183 -18.46 -3.77 -15.59
C VAL A 183 -17.72 -5.11 -15.53
N LYS A 184 -17.47 -5.71 -16.69
CA LYS A 184 -16.73 -6.96 -16.80
C LYS A 184 -15.99 -7.02 -18.12
N VAL A 185 -14.75 -7.51 -18.10
CA VAL A 185 -14.01 -7.94 -19.29
C VAL A 185 -13.64 -9.41 -19.09
N TRP A 186 -13.86 -10.27 -20.08
CA TRP A 186 -13.57 -11.70 -19.95
C TRP A 186 -13.02 -12.30 -21.24
N ARG A 187 -12.43 -13.48 -21.11
CA ARG A 187 -11.83 -14.23 -22.20
C ARG A 187 -12.57 -15.53 -22.45
N GLU A 188 -12.86 -15.77 -23.71
CA GLU A 188 -13.33 -17.06 -24.21
C GLU A 188 -12.41 -17.54 -25.34
N HIS A 189 -12.49 -18.82 -25.70
CA HIS A 189 -11.55 -19.56 -26.56
C HIS A 189 -10.89 -18.79 -27.72
N ARG A 190 -11.60 -17.86 -28.37
CA ARG A 190 -11.11 -17.12 -29.54
C ARG A 190 -11.24 -15.60 -29.44
N GLY A 191 -11.52 -15.04 -28.27
CA GLY A 191 -11.79 -13.61 -28.15
C GLY A 191 -11.76 -13.08 -26.73
N THR A 192 -11.72 -11.76 -26.64
CA THR A 192 -11.93 -11.03 -25.39
C THR A 192 -13.16 -10.17 -25.55
N PHE A 193 -14.02 -10.18 -24.55
CA PHE A 193 -15.32 -9.52 -24.58
C PHE A 193 -15.45 -8.59 -23.37
N GLY A 194 -16.23 -7.54 -23.53
CA GLY A 194 -16.57 -6.60 -22.47
C GLY A 194 -18.09 -6.51 -22.32
N LEU A 195 -18.57 -6.51 -21.07
CA LEU A 195 -19.96 -6.26 -20.73
C LEU A 195 -20.03 -4.80 -20.31
N SER A 196 -20.69 -3.99 -21.14
CA SER A 196 -20.84 -2.57 -20.86
C SER A 196 -21.75 -2.36 -19.65
N SER A 197 -21.66 -1.19 -19.02
CA SER A 197 -22.60 -0.76 -17.98
C SER A 197 -24.03 -0.62 -18.49
N SER A 198 -24.25 -0.58 -19.82
CA SER A 198 -25.57 -0.62 -20.46
C SER A 198 -26.10 -2.03 -20.72
N GLY A 199 -25.32 -3.08 -20.41
CA GLY A 199 -25.69 -4.48 -20.63
C GLY A 199 -25.34 -5.03 -22.01
N GLU A 200 -24.61 -4.27 -22.83
CA GLU A 200 -24.17 -4.69 -24.16
C GLU A 200 -22.89 -5.53 -24.06
N THR A 201 -22.83 -6.62 -24.83
CA THR A 201 -21.59 -7.40 -24.99
C THR A 201 -20.82 -6.91 -26.21
N VAL A 202 -19.62 -6.38 -25.97
CA VAL A 202 -18.72 -5.85 -27.00
C VAL A 202 -17.56 -6.82 -27.20
N ASN A 203 -17.30 -7.22 -28.45
CA ASN A 203 -16.12 -8.00 -28.79
C ASN A 203 -14.93 -7.06 -29.06
N PHE A 204 -13.79 -7.32 -28.45
CA PHE A 204 -12.57 -6.56 -28.70
C PHE A 204 -11.82 -7.13 -29.91
N PRO A 205 -11.54 -6.33 -30.95
CA PRO A 205 -10.73 -6.80 -32.07
C PRO A 205 -9.29 -7.09 -31.63
N ILE A 206 -8.51 -7.77 -32.47
CA ILE A 206 -7.06 -7.88 -32.22
C ILE A 206 -6.41 -6.55 -32.61
N SER A 207 -5.70 -5.94 -31.68
CA SER A 207 -4.88 -4.74 -31.93
C SER A 207 -3.41 -5.13 -31.80
N ARG A 208 -2.60 -4.87 -32.84
CA ARG A 208 -1.16 -5.20 -32.85
C ARG A 208 -0.84 -6.64 -32.43
N GLY A 209 -1.70 -7.59 -32.81
CA GLY A 209 -1.53 -9.01 -32.45
C GLY A 209 -1.85 -9.35 -30.99
N ARG A 210 -2.44 -8.43 -30.22
CA ARG A 210 -2.75 -8.61 -28.79
C ARG A 210 -4.23 -8.34 -28.52
N TYR A 211 -4.73 -8.97 -27.46
CA TYR A 211 -6.00 -8.67 -26.80
C TYR A 211 -5.77 -7.89 -25.49
N PRO A 212 -6.79 -7.22 -24.92
CA PRO A 212 -6.67 -6.59 -23.60
C PRO A 212 -6.27 -7.61 -22.52
N MET A 213 -5.34 -7.27 -21.62
CA MET A 213 -4.84 -8.17 -20.55
C MET A 213 -4.75 -7.47 -19.19
N TRP A 214 -4.88 -8.22 -18.10
CA TRP A 214 -4.95 -7.73 -16.71
C TRP A 214 -4.29 -8.69 -15.71
N GLY A 215 -3.17 -9.30 -16.11
CA GLY A 215 -2.43 -10.29 -15.30
C GLY A 215 -2.57 -11.74 -15.76
N PHE A 216 -3.52 -12.04 -16.67
CA PHE A 216 -3.65 -13.35 -17.31
C PHE A 216 -3.19 -13.32 -18.78
N GLU A 217 -2.27 -14.19 -19.15
CA GLU A 217 -1.87 -14.40 -20.54
C GLU A 217 -2.74 -15.46 -21.22
N ASN A 218 -3.68 -15.02 -22.06
CA ASN A 218 -4.40 -15.85 -23.04
C ASN A 218 -5.12 -17.09 -22.46
N VAL A 219 -5.61 -16.97 -21.23
CA VAL A 219 -6.36 -18.06 -20.57
C VAL A 219 -7.87 -17.86 -20.71
N PRO A 220 -8.61 -18.79 -21.34
CA PRO A 220 -10.08 -18.80 -21.30
C PRO A 220 -10.59 -18.94 -19.87
N GLY A 221 -11.74 -18.32 -19.56
CA GLY A 221 -12.30 -18.31 -18.20
C GLY A 221 -11.69 -17.23 -17.29
N ALA A 222 -10.65 -16.53 -17.75
CA ALA A 222 -10.15 -15.34 -17.06
C ALA A 222 -11.13 -14.17 -17.24
N GLU A 223 -11.44 -13.49 -16.13
CA GLU A 223 -12.30 -12.31 -16.09
C GLU A 223 -11.62 -11.20 -15.28
N LEU A 224 -12.01 -9.95 -15.56
CA LEU A 224 -11.78 -8.78 -14.73
C LEU A 224 -13.14 -8.17 -14.46
N VAL A 225 -13.58 -8.20 -13.21
CA VAL A 225 -14.93 -7.79 -12.81
C VAL A 225 -14.83 -6.57 -11.92
N VAL A 226 -15.63 -5.55 -12.23
CA VAL A 226 -15.81 -4.41 -11.32
C VAL A 226 -16.78 -4.82 -10.24
N GLU A 227 -16.34 -4.72 -8.99
CA GLU A 227 -17.16 -4.97 -7.82
C GLU A 227 -16.93 -3.88 -6.77
N VAL A 228 -17.85 -3.78 -5.83
CA VAL A 228 -17.69 -2.96 -4.64
C VAL A 228 -17.47 -3.89 -3.46
N ILE A 229 -16.49 -3.57 -2.63
CA ILE A 229 -16.19 -4.29 -1.39
C ILE A 229 -16.17 -3.29 -0.23
N PRO A 230 -16.30 -3.76 1.02
CA PRO A 230 -16.08 -2.90 2.19
C PRO A 230 -14.72 -2.19 2.11
N SER A 231 -14.67 -0.91 2.45
CA SER A 231 -13.42 -0.13 2.36
C SER A 231 -12.34 -0.66 3.31
N ASP A 232 -12.71 -1.25 4.44
CA ASP A 232 -11.77 -1.90 5.34
C ASP A 232 -11.09 -3.12 4.70
N GLU A 233 -11.79 -3.87 3.83
CA GLU A 233 -11.19 -4.94 3.01
C GLU A 233 -10.30 -4.36 1.90
N ALA A 234 -10.73 -3.27 1.24
CA ALA A 234 -9.98 -2.64 0.15
C ALA A 234 -8.63 -2.04 0.61
N PHE A 235 -8.59 -1.53 1.84
CA PHE A 235 -7.42 -0.85 2.42
C PHE A 235 -6.78 -1.60 3.57
N ALA A 236 -7.11 -2.88 3.77
CA ALA A 236 -6.66 -3.68 4.91
C ALA A 236 -5.14 -3.59 5.13
N ASP A 237 -4.35 -3.75 4.06
CA ASP A 237 -2.88 -3.72 4.13
C ASP A 237 -2.35 -2.37 4.64
N VAL A 238 -2.91 -1.27 4.13
CA VAL A 238 -2.48 0.09 4.49
C VAL A 238 -2.86 0.39 5.93
N VAL A 239 -4.09 0.05 6.34
CA VAL A 239 -4.59 0.28 7.70
C VAL A 239 -3.83 -0.60 8.71
N ASP A 240 -3.53 -1.85 8.37
CA ASP A 240 -2.74 -2.75 9.21
C ASP A 240 -1.30 -2.24 9.40
N ILE A 241 -0.66 -1.69 8.37
CA ILE A 241 0.66 -1.06 8.49
C ILE A 241 0.60 0.17 9.39
N LEU A 242 -0.41 1.04 9.21
CA LEU A 242 -0.60 2.21 10.06
C LEU A 242 -0.79 1.80 11.53
N ASP A 243 -1.58 0.76 11.78
CA ASP A 243 -1.80 0.23 13.12
C ASP A 243 -0.50 -0.27 13.77
N VAL A 244 0.32 -1.02 13.03
CA VAL A 244 1.64 -1.45 13.50
C VAL A 244 2.54 -0.25 13.81
N PHE A 245 2.61 0.75 12.93
CA PHE A 245 3.43 1.95 13.15
C PHE A 245 2.99 2.76 14.36
N VAL A 246 1.69 3.01 14.49
CA VAL A 246 1.10 3.75 15.60
C VAL A 246 1.29 2.98 16.92
N SER A 247 1.04 1.68 16.92
CA SER A 247 1.18 0.82 18.10
C SER A 247 2.63 0.78 18.59
N LEU A 248 3.60 0.57 17.69
CA LEU A 248 5.03 0.55 18.05
C LEU A 248 5.48 1.91 18.57
N ALA A 249 5.14 3.00 17.88
CA ALA A 249 5.57 4.32 18.30
C ALA A 249 4.95 4.75 19.65
N ASN A 250 3.70 4.37 19.93
CA ASN A 250 3.11 4.56 21.25
C ASN A 250 3.80 3.72 22.35
N GLN A 251 4.20 2.49 22.04
CA GLN A 251 4.91 1.63 23.00
C GLN A 251 6.24 2.23 23.47
N PHE A 252 6.94 2.94 22.56
CA PHE A 252 8.25 3.55 22.84
C PHE A 252 8.18 5.05 23.14
N ASP A 253 6.98 5.63 23.22
CA ASP A 253 6.75 7.07 23.41
C ASP A 253 7.48 7.93 22.36
N THR A 254 7.45 7.48 21.10
CA THR A 254 8.07 8.13 19.95
C THR A 254 7.03 8.67 18.97
N GLY A 255 7.46 9.54 18.05
CA GLY A 255 6.65 9.96 16.90
C GLY A 255 6.67 8.97 15.74
N ILE A 256 5.99 9.31 14.64
CA ILE A 256 6.10 8.59 13.36
C ILE A 256 6.33 9.56 12.21
N THR A 257 6.94 9.06 11.14
CA THR A 257 7.08 9.78 9.88
C THR A 257 6.52 8.92 8.76
N ILE A 258 5.43 9.39 8.15
CA ILE A 258 4.77 8.66 7.06
C ILE A 258 4.97 9.40 5.74
N ARG A 259 5.33 8.66 4.69
CA ARG A 259 5.40 9.16 3.33
C ARG A 259 4.57 8.29 2.39
N ALA A 260 3.72 8.93 1.60
CA ALA A 260 3.05 8.24 0.50
C ALA A 260 4.07 7.96 -0.62
N LEU A 261 4.12 6.72 -1.09
CA LEU A 261 4.91 6.39 -2.27
C LEU A 261 4.12 6.87 -3.51
N GLY A 262 4.54 8.01 -4.08
CA GLY A 262 3.93 8.50 -5.33
C GLY A 262 4.13 7.49 -6.47
N ARG A 263 3.08 7.27 -7.27
CA ARG A 263 3.16 6.48 -8.51
C ARG A 263 3.85 7.24 -9.64
#